data_AF-A0A1V1P2D8-F1
#
_entry.id   AF-A0A1V1P2D8-F1
#
_cell.length_a   1.000
_cell.length_b   1.000
_cell.length_c   1.000
_cell.angle_alpha   90.00
_cell.angle_beta   90.00
_cell.angle_gamma   90.00
#
_symmetry.space_group_name_H-M   'P 1'
#
loop_
_entity.id
_entity.type
_entity.pdbx_description
1 polymer ?
#
loop_
_entity_poly.entity_id
_entity_poly.type
_entity_poly.pdbx_seq_one_letter_code
_entity_poly.pdbx_strand_id
1 'polypeptide(L)'
;MMGFIKEREESTMKKSFVFLCMIPLLFIVHFSYAEDKSISGAEYFIDTDPGEGNAIPLAAKDGTFDTGSEKIDMDNLTLPQDITVGQHYLYVRMKEEDGVWGFPQKYRFMVTGAKTIKAAEFLWVRTLVKVKEYHWW
;
A
#
# COMPACT_ATOMS: atom_id res chain seq x y z
N MET A 1 -33.28 -55.60 64.16
CA MET A 1 -32.55 -56.05 62.95
C MET A 1 -32.29 -54.82 62.10
N MET A 2 -31.08 -54.67 61.53
CA MET A 2 -30.51 -53.41 60.99
C MET A 2 -30.34 -52.30 62.05
N GLY A 3 -29.19 -51.63 62.19
CA GLY A 3 -27.87 -51.86 61.58
C GLY A 3 -26.76 -51.12 62.35
N PHE A 4 -25.52 -51.64 62.28
CA PHE A 4 -24.29 -51.08 62.87
C PHE A 4 -23.70 -49.92 62.02
N ILE A 5 -22.61 -49.32 62.56
CA ILE A 5 -21.50 -48.54 61.94
C ILE A 5 -21.50 -47.03 62.28
N LYS A 6 -20.37 -46.34 62.58
CA LYS A 6 -19.07 -46.67 63.25
C LYS A 6 -18.28 -45.35 63.45
N GLU A 7 -17.54 -45.21 64.57
CA GLU A 7 -16.65 -44.05 64.95
C GLU A 7 -17.33 -42.66 65.03
N ARG A 8 -17.09 -41.72 65.98
CA ARG A 8 -16.04 -41.44 67.00
C ARG A 8 -14.69 -40.88 66.47
N GLU A 9 -14.49 -39.57 66.77
CA GLU A 9 -13.27 -38.72 66.63
C GLU A 9 -12.76 -38.57 65.17
N GLU A 10 -12.00 -37.56 64.73
CA GLU A 10 -11.10 -36.56 65.34
C GLU A 10 -11.28 -35.21 64.60
N SER A 11 -11.41 -34.07 65.29
CA SER A 11 -10.35 -33.23 65.87
C SER A 11 -9.80 -32.12 64.94
N THR A 12 -9.78 -30.91 65.50
CA THR A 12 -8.82 -29.80 65.30
C THR A 12 -8.00 -29.67 63.99
N MET A 13 -8.16 -28.49 63.37
CA MET A 13 -7.15 -27.76 62.57
C MET A 13 -6.58 -28.44 61.31
N LYS A 14 -7.29 -28.27 60.19
CA LYS A 14 -6.61 -27.94 58.92
C LYS A 14 -6.55 -26.42 58.75
N LYS A 15 -5.53 -25.89 59.44
CA LYS A 15 -4.65 -24.75 59.11
C LYS A 15 -5.19 -23.71 58.11
N SER A 16 -5.07 -22.45 58.54
CA SER A 16 -5.06 -21.23 57.72
C SER A 16 -4.25 -21.36 56.42
N PHE A 17 -4.48 -20.43 55.48
CA PHE A 17 -4.18 -20.50 54.03
C PHE A 17 -5.09 -21.53 53.32
N VAL A 18 -5.99 -21.16 52.39
CA VAL A 18 -5.84 -20.15 51.33
C VAL A 18 -7.07 -19.23 51.24
N PHE A 19 -6.99 -18.04 51.81
CA PHE A 19 -7.92 -16.92 51.54
C PHE A 19 -7.25 -15.90 50.59
N LEU A 20 -6.57 -16.41 49.56
CA LEU A 20 -5.81 -15.60 48.60
C LEU A 20 -5.62 -16.32 47.24
N CYS A 21 -6.69 -16.41 46.45
CA CYS A 21 -6.58 -16.74 45.02
C CYS A 21 -7.67 -16.06 44.14
N MET A 22 -8.53 -15.23 44.73
CA MET A 22 -9.65 -14.56 44.02
C MET A 22 -9.30 -13.17 43.46
N ILE A 23 -8.03 -12.76 43.56
CA ILE A 23 -7.42 -11.67 42.78
C ILE A 23 -6.03 -12.23 42.39
N PRO A 24 -5.73 -12.44 41.09
CA PRO A 24 -5.77 -11.38 40.10
C PRO A 24 -6.85 -11.56 39.01
N LEU A 25 -8.07 -11.10 39.31
CA LEU A 25 -9.00 -10.57 38.29
C LEU A 25 -8.52 -9.19 37.77
N LEU A 26 -7.20 -9.04 37.62
CA LEU A 26 -6.45 -7.82 37.32
C LEU A 26 -5.22 -8.09 36.43
N PHE A 27 -5.03 -9.34 36.01
CA PHE A 27 -4.41 -9.67 34.74
C PHE A 27 -5.50 -10.29 33.86
N ILE A 28 -6.47 -9.46 33.45
CA ILE A 28 -6.98 -9.62 32.10
C ILE A 28 -5.74 -9.44 31.24
N VAL A 29 -5.22 -10.56 30.74
CA VAL A 29 -4.28 -10.53 29.64
C VAL A 29 -5.03 -9.75 28.58
N HIS A 30 -4.56 -8.55 28.26
CA HIS A 30 -4.95 -7.87 27.03
C HIS A 30 -4.34 -8.71 25.90
N PHE A 31 -4.99 -9.84 25.65
CA PHE A 31 -4.88 -10.58 24.43
C PHE A 31 -5.51 -9.64 23.41
N SER A 32 -4.68 -8.73 22.90
CA SER A 32 -5.05 -7.85 21.81
C SER A 32 -5.53 -8.76 20.70
N TYR A 33 -6.85 -8.82 20.53
CA TYR A 33 -7.41 -9.57 19.42
C TYR A 33 -6.90 -8.85 18.19
N ALA A 34 -6.08 -9.53 17.40
CA ALA A 34 -5.70 -9.05 16.08
C ALA A 34 -6.96 -9.18 15.23
N GLU A 35 -7.81 -8.15 15.32
CA GLU A 35 -8.90 -7.94 14.39
C GLU A 35 -8.29 -7.87 12.99
N ASP A 36 -8.90 -8.58 12.04
CA ASP A 36 -8.48 -8.55 10.64
C ASP A 36 -8.87 -7.19 10.07
N LYS A 37 -8.00 -6.19 10.28
CA LYS A 37 -8.27 -4.80 9.91
C LYS A 37 -8.47 -4.72 8.42
N SER A 38 -9.64 -4.23 8.01
CA SER A 38 -9.88 -3.95 6.60
C SER A 38 -8.92 -2.88 6.10
N ILE A 39 -8.53 -2.99 4.83
CA ILE A 39 -7.94 -1.87 4.10
C ILE A 39 -9.08 -0.89 3.80
N SER A 40 -8.81 0.41 3.95
CA SER A 40 -9.78 1.49 3.68
C SER A 40 -9.39 2.38 2.50
N GLY A 41 -8.17 2.20 1.96
CA GLY A 41 -7.67 2.98 0.84
C GLY A 41 -6.29 2.55 0.37
N ALA A 42 -5.90 3.03 -0.80
CA ALA A 42 -4.57 2.85 -1.37
C ALA A 42 -4.15 4.08 -2.18
N GLU A 43 -2.85 4.37 -2.25
CA GLU A 43 -2.30 5.44 -3.07
C GLU A 43 -0.93 5.08 -3.68
N TYR A 44 -0.58 5.70 -4.81
CA TYR A 44 0.74 5.60 -5.42
C TYR A 44 1.42 6.95 -5.67
N PHE A 45 2.75 6.88 -5.70
CA PHE A 45 3.63 7.96 -6.14
C PHE A 45 4.83 7.40 -6.92
N ILE A 46 5.47 8.27 -7.71
CA ILE A 46 6.68 7.96 -8.47
C ILE A 46 7.86 8.71 -7.84
N ASP A 47 8.92 7.97 -7.49
CA ASP A 47 10.19 8.40 -6.89
C ASP A 47 10.14 9.15 -5.54
N THR A 48 9.38 10.25 -5.45
CA THR A 48 9.30 11.12 -4.27
C THR A 48 7.96 10.94 -3.56
N ASP A 49 8.00 10.69 -2.25
CA ASP A 49 6.81 10.58 -1.41
C ASP A 49 6.24 11.99 -1.10
N PRO A 50 4.99 12.31 -1.48
CA PRO A 50 4.34 13.58 -1.14
C PRO A 50 3.81 13.63 0.30
N GLY A 51 3.98 12.56 1.07
CA GLY A 51 3.38 12.36 2.38
C GLY A 51 2.03 11.64 2.31
N GLU A 52 1.67 11.03 3.43
CA GLU A 52 0.48 10.21 3.61
C GLU A 52 -0.82 10.92 3.24
N GLY A 53 -1.58 10.36 2.30
CA GLY A 53 -2.85 10.91 1.81
C GLY A 53 -2.71 12.07 0.82
N ASN A 54 -1.48 12.41 0.40
CA ASN A 54 -1.21 13.44 -0.60
C ASN A 54 -0.80 12.86 -1.97
N ALA A 55 -0.79 11.53 -2.13
CA ALA A 55 -0.41 10.88 -3.38
C ALA A 55 -1.63 10.63 -4.28
N ILE A 56 -1.45 9.87 -5.37
CA ILE A 56 -2.53 9.61 -6.32
C ILE A 56 -3.34 8.40 -5.82
N PRO A 57 -4.65 8.52 -5.56
CA PRO A 57 -5.45 7.41 -5.04
C PRO A 57 -5.58 6.26 -6.05
N LEU A 58 -5.69 5.05 -5.52
CA LEU A 58 -5.97 3.83 -6.26
C LEU A 58 -7.31 3.23 -5.82
N ALA A 59 -7.93 2.46 -6.71
CA ALA A 59 -9.14 1.69 -6.42
C ALA A 59 -8.82 0.21 -6.17
N ALA A 60 -9.68 -0.48 -5.41
CA ALA A 60 -9.69 -1.94 -5.36
C ALA A 60 -10.03 -2.53 -6.74
N LYS A 61 -9.52 -3.72 -7.06
CA LYS A 61 -9.67 -4.33 -8.39
C LYS A 61 -11.10 -4.84 -8.67
N ASP A 62 -11.87 -5.12 -7.63
CA ASP A 62 -13.30 -5.44 -7.67
C ASP A 62 -14.20 -4.21 -7.38
N GLY A 63 -13.62 -3.10 -6.93
CA GLY A 63 -14.26 -1.80 -6.78
C GLY A 63 -14.53 -1.36 -5.33
N THR A 64 -14.27 -2.21 -4.33
CA THR A 64 -14.48 -1.91 -2.90
C THR A 64 -13.29 -2.39 -2.07
N PHE A 65 -12.82 -1.57 -1.12
CA PHE A 65 -11.92 -2.05 -0.06
C PHE A 65 -12.77 -2.52 1.12
N ASP A 66 -12.80 -3.83 1.38
CA ASP A 66 -13.63 -4.42 2.46
C ASP A 66 -12.99 -5.63 3.17
N THR A 67 -11.74 -5.99 2.83
CA THR A 67 -10.97 -7.08 3.45
C THR A 67 -9.61 -6.63 3.98
N GLY A 68 -8.98 -7.45 4.83
CA GLY A 68 -7.58 -7.26 5.24
C GLY A 68 -6.54 -7.64 4.17
N SER A 69 -6.94 -8.09 2.99
CA SER A 69 -6.03 -8.56 1.93
C SER A 69 -6.51 -8.18 0.53
N GLU A 70 -6.29 -6.92 0.19
CA GLU A 70 -6.82 -6.31 -1.04
C GLU A 70 -5.99 -6.53 -2.30
N LYS A 71 -6.69 -6.49 -3.45
CA LYS A 71 -6.08 -6.37 -4.79
C LYS A 71 -6.34 -4.99 -5.34
N ILE A 72 -5.31 -4.35 -5.87
CA ILE A 72 -5.40 -2.98 -6.40
C ILE A 72 -5.56 -2.99 -7.91
N ASP A 73 -6.35 -2.05 -8.43
CA ASP A 73 -6.34 -1.74 -9.85
C ASP A 73 -5.10 -0.91 -10.21
N MET A 74 -4.21 -1.51 -11.00
CA MET A 74 -2.94 -0.93 -11.46
C MET A 74 -3.00 -0.57 -12.95
N ASP A 75 -4.19 -0.59 -13.57
CA ASP A 75 -4.37 -0.26 -14.98
C ASP A 75 -4.33 1.27 -15.18
N ASN A 76 -3.72 1.73 -16.27
CA ASN A 76 -3.67 3.15 -16.66
C ASN A 76 -3.05 4.15 -15.66
N LEU A 77 -2.07 3.71 -14.84
CA LEU A 77 -1.31 4.63 -13.98
C LEU A 77 -0.68 5.78 -14.78
N THR A 78 -0.77 6.99 -14.24
CA THR A 78 -0.26 8.21 -14.87
C THR A 78 1.14 8.51 -14.38
N LEU A 79 2.08 8.71 -15.31
CA LEU A 79 3.43 9.16 -15.00
C LEU A 79 3.50 10.70 -14.96
N PRO A 80 4.38 11.30 -14.13
CA PRO A 80 4.67 12.73 -14.16
C PRO A 80 5.05 13.21 -15.57
N GLN A 81 4.58 14.38 -15.99
CA GLN A 81 4.77 14.88 -17.37
C GLN A 81 6.25 15.18 -17.72
N ASP A 82 7.03 15.42 -16.67
CA ASP A 82 8.45 15.76 -16.62
C ASP A 82 9.34 14.55 -16.26
N ILE A 83 8.78 13.34 -16.17
CA ILE A 83 9.56 12.12 -15.91
C ILE A 83 10.68 11.95 -16.94
N THR A 84 11.89 11.70 -16.45
CA THR A 84 13.09 11.58 -17.28
C THR A 84 13.21 10.21 -17.93
N VAL A 85 14.16 10.07 -18.87
CA VAL A 85 14.61 8.74 -19.33
C VAL A 85 15.54 8.18 -18.27
N GLY A 86 15.29 6.96 -17.80
CA GLY A 86 16.11 6.34 -16.76
C GLY A 86 15.39 5.31 -15.91
N GLN A 87 15.99 5.01 -14.76
CA GLN A 87 15.43 4.13 -13.75
C GLN A 87 14.56 4.92 -12.78
N HIS A 88 13.32 4.47 -12.61
CA HIS A 88 12.33 5.09 -11.72
C HIS A 88 11.70 4.04 -10.79
N TYR A 89 11.08 4.50 -9.71
CA TYR A 89 10.42 3.66 -8.74
C TYR A 89 8.96 4.07 -8.56
N LEU A 90 8.07 3.10 -8.76
CA LEU A 90 6.67 3.18 -8.35
C LEU A 90 6.59 2.73 -6.90
N TYR A 91 5.89 3.51 -6.08
CA TYR A 91 5.58 3.17 -4.70
C TYR A 91 4.07 3.08 -4.53
N VAL A 92 3.61 2.06 -3.79
CA VAL A 92 2.20 1.90 -3.41
C VAL A 92 2.11 1.66 -1.92
N ARG A 93 1.28 2.43 -1.21
CA ARG A 93 0.91 2.14 0.19
C ARG A 93 -0.59 1.99 0.36
N MET A 94 -0.97 1.14 1.31
CA MET A 94 -2.35 0.96 1.74
C MET A 94 -2.60 1.71 3.04
N LYS A 95 -3.87 2.00 3.31
CA LYS A 95 -4.38 2.59 4.53
C LYS A 95 -5.28 1.57 5.24
N GLU A 96 -5.06 1.33 6.52
CA GLU A 96 -5.93 0.51 7.37
C GLU A 96 -7.21 1.28 7.75
N GLU A 97 -8.24 0.58 8.24
CA GLU A 97 -9.51 1.19 8.65
C GLU A 97 -9.38 2.23 9.78
N ASP A 98 -8.42 2.04 10.69
CA ASP A 98 -8.12 2.99 11.79
C ASP A 98 -7.43 4.28 11.32
N GLY A 99 -7.12 4.37 10.03
CA GLY A 99 -6.51 5.53 9.41
C GLY A 99 -4.99 5.47 9.29
N VAL A 100 -4.33 4.42 9.80
CA VAL A 100 -2.88 4.24 9.74
C VAL A 100 -2.45 3.83 8.33
N TRP A 101 -1.36 4.43 7.83
CA TRP A 101 -0.76 4.05 6.56
C TRP A 101 0.33 3.00 6.75
N GLY A 102 0.34 1.99 5.88
CA GLY A 102 1.39 0.98 5.82
C GLY A 102 2.65 1.48 5.09
N PHE A 103 3.76 0.77 5.30
CA PHE A 103 5.00 1.06 4.57
C PHE A 103 4.84 0.86 3.04
N PRO A 104 5.28 1.81 2.21
CA PRO A 104 5.12 1.72 0.77
C PRO A 104 5.93 0.57 0.15
N GLN A 105 5.24 -0.28 -0.59
CA GLN A 105 5.83 -1.32 -1.42
C GLN A 105 6.44 -0.68 -2.67
N LYS A 106 7.66 -1.09 -3.03
CA LYS A 106 8.44 -0.48 -4.11
C LYS A 106 8.58 -1.41 -5.32
N TYR A 107 8.19 -0.92 -6.50
CA TYR A 107 8.43 -1.55 -7.78
C TYR A 107 9.37 -0.69 -8.65
N ARG A 108 10.39 -1.31 -9.25
CA ARG A 108 11.34 -0.62 -10.16
C ARG A 108 10.89 -0.75 -11.60
N PHE A 109 10.84 0.35 -12.32
CA PHE A 109 10.61 0.37 -13.77
C PHE A 109 11.67 1.22 -14.50
N MET A 110 11.68 1.13 -15.83
CA MET A 110 12.57 1.89 -16.70
C MET A 110 11.73 2.72 -17.67
N VAL A 111 11.93 4.04 -17.66
CA VAL A 111 11.39 4.93 -18.70
C VAL A 111 12.38 4.95 -19.85
N THR A 112 11.92 4.60 -21.04
CA THR A 112 12.75 4.52 -22.25
C THR A 112 12.16 5.40 -23.36
N GLY A 113 13.04 6.08 -24.11
CA GLY A 113 12.67 6.91 -25.27
C GLY A 113 12.98 8.40 -25.11
N ALA A 114 13.71 8.98 -26.07
CA ALA A 114 14.06 10.39 -26.05
C ALA A 114 12.89 11.29 -26.49
N LYS A 115 12.55 12.29 -25.69
CA LYS A 115 11.50 13.30 -25.97
C LYS A 115 12.06 14.47 -26.81
N THR A 116 12.62 14.17 -27.98
CA THR A 116 13.21 15.17 -28.89
C THR A 116 12.75 14.98 -30.33
N ILE A 117 12.32 16.09 -30.96
CA ILE A 117 12.07 16.13 -32.40
C ILE A 117 13.41 15.92 -33.12
N LYS A 118 13.49 14.97 -34.07
CA LYS A 118 14.65 14.75 -34.95
C LYS A 118 14.81 15.85 -36.00
N ALA A 119 14.71 17.12 -35.60
CA ALA A 119 14.42 18.25 -36.48
C ALA A 119 15.34 18.27 -37.72
N ALA A 120 14.76 18.07 -38.90
CA ALA A 120 15.46 18.14 -40.16
C ALA A 120 15.48 19.59 -40.67
N GLU A 121 16.67 20.08 -41.03
CA GLU A 121 16.82 21.36 -41.71
C GLU A 121 16.40 21.21 -43.19
N PHE A 122 15.36 21.94 -43.60
CA PHE A 122 14.90 21.94 -44.99
C PHE A 122 15.39 23.20 -45.73
N LEU A 123 16.48 23.06 -46.49
CA LEU A 123 16.97 24.10 -47.41
C LEU A 123 16.20 24.05 -48.74
N TRP A 124 15.15 24.87 -48.85
CA TRP A 124 14.39 25.05 -50.10
C TRP A 124 15.07 26.07 -51.04
N VAL A 125 16.09 25.63 -51.79
CA VAL A 125 16.70 26.50 -52.82
C VAL A 125 15.75 26.63 -54.02
N ARG A 126 15.15 27.82 -54.19
CA ARG A 126 14.39 28.20 -55.39
C ARG A 126 15.23 29.12 -56.29
N THR A 127 15.93 28.54 -57.26
CA THR A 127 16.43 29.31 -58.41
C THR A 127 15.98 28.64 -59.70
N LEU A 128 14.94 29.20 -60.32
CA LEU A 128 14.55 28.85 -61.68
C LEU A 128 15.63 29.32 -62.65
N VAL A 129 16.43 28.40 -63.20
CA VAL A 129 17.26 28.69 -64.38
C VAL A 129 16.36 28.75 -65.61
N LYS A 130 15.61 29.85 -65.73
CA LYS A 130 15.08 30.31 -67.02
C LYS A 130 16.15 31.17 -67.67
N VAL A 131 17.09 30.53 -68.36
CA VAL A 131 17.89 31.24 -69.37
C VAL A 131 16.88 31.75 -70.40
N LYS A 132 16.78 33.07 -70.56
CA LYS A 132 16.01 33.65 -71.66
C LYS A 132 16.64 33.21 -72.97
N GLU A 133 15.83 32.63 -73.84
CA GLU A 133 16.13 32.62 -75.27
C GLU A 133 16.25 34.07 -75.75
N TYR A 134 17.35 34.37 -76.44
CA TYR A 134 17.49 35.59 -77.23
C TYR A 134 17.74 35.16 -78.68
N HIS A 135 16.66 34.99 -79.43
CA HIS A 135 16.70 34.93 -80.89
C HIS A 135 16.36 36.32 -81.43
N TRP A 136 17.31 37.00 -82.04
CA TRP A 136 17.08 38.04 -83.05
C TRP A 136 18.27 38.02 -84.03
N TRP A 137 17.94 38.18 -85.32
CA TRP A 137 18.78 38.39 -86.52
C TRP A 137 20.26 38.76 -86.34
#